data_AF-A0A968SJF7-F1
#
_entry.id   AF-A0A968SJF7-F1
#
_cell.length_a   1.000
_cell.length_b   1.000
_cell.length_c   1.000
_cell.angle_alpha   90.00
_cell.angle_beta   90.00
_cell.angle_gamma   90.00
#
_symmetry.space_group_name_H-M   'P 1'
#
loop_
_entity.id
_entity.type
_entity.pdbx_description
1 polymer ?
#
loop_
_entity_poly.entity_id
_entity_poly.type
_entity_poly.pdbx_seq_one_letter_code
_entity_poly.pdbx_strand_id
1 'polypeptide(L)'
;MSLVTLKNISKIYPSKQGSVYAVEDVNLEIQAGEFYSLLGSSGSGKTTILRVIGGFEIPEQGRVFLGEEDVTQQPPYQRNVHTVFQKYALFPHMTVTENIAYPLTVAGVIQGEIDQRVTEAIETFRLQGLADRQPSQLSGGQQQRVALARALIDRPKVLLLDEPLSALDAKIRQEVRQELRELQKLTSITFIYVTHDQEEALALSDRIAVMHDGKVEQIGTPSDIYNQPASLFVAKFIGKANLLTGKIINSRTVDINGYVLDIPELSVNLGDLDSLDNSDNNLPNSEQQIAKEQIARKSQNPSDQVTVMIRPERLQINPRTLRDQEITGKIVNCTYIGQTREYQVQTSMGLLIITKLATGTDYAIDSIVEISWSTEDCVVLFN
;
A
#
# COMPACT_ATOMS: atom_id res chain seq x y z
N MET A 1 10.15 7.02 -17.28
CA MET A 1 9.07 6.80 -18.25
C MET A 1 8.14 5.75 -17.65
N SER A 2 6.82 5.95 -17.73
CA SER A 2 5.84 4.98 -17.20
C SER A 2 5.89 3.69 -18.03
N LEU A 3 5.92 2.54 -17.37
CA LEU A 3 5.85 1.23 -18.01
C LEU A 3 4.43 0.68 -18.03
N VAL A 4 3.64 0.95 -16.99
CA VAL A 4 2.23 0.56 -16.93
C VAL A 4 1.41 1.81 -16.67
N THR A 5 0.48 2.12 -17.56
CA THR A 5 -0.42 3.26 -17.41
C THR A 5 -1.86 2.81 -17.51
N LEU A 6 -2.65 3.13 -16.50
CA LEU A 6 -4.11 2.99 -16.50
C LEU A 6 -4.70 4.38 -16.64
N LYS A 7 -5.57 4.57 -17.65
CA LYS A 7 -6.30 5.84 -17.87
C LYS A 7 -7.79 5.59 -17.74
N ASN A 8 -8.42 6.22 -16.76
CA ASN A 8 -9.87 6.22 -16.49
C ASN A 8 -10.50 4.83 -16.47
N ILE A 9 -9.81 3.86 -15.84
CA ILE A 9 -10.26 2.48 -15.81
C ILE A 9 -11.52 2.38 -14.95
N SER A 10 -12.60 1.89 -15.55
CA SER A 10 -13.81 1.49 -14.83
C SER A 10 -14.16 0.05 -15.15
N LYS A 11 -14.39 -0.76 -14.10
CA LYS A 11 -14.83 -2.15 -14.20
C LYS A 11 -16.11 -2.38 -13.40
N ILE A 12 -17.13 -2.90 -14.06
CA ILE A 12 -18.46 -3.14 -13.53
C ILE A 12 -18.76 -4.63 -13.53
N TYR A 13 -19.29 -5.15 -12.42
CA TYR A 13 -19.80 -6.52 -12.34
C TYR A 13 -21.32 -6.55 -12.11
N PRO A 14 -22.02 -7.56 -12.65
CA PRO A 14 -23.41 -7.79 -12.32
C PRO A 14 -23.56 -8.30 -10.88
N SER A 15 -24.58 -7.82 -10.19
CA SER A 15 -24.97 -8.18 -8.83
C SER A 15 -26.47 -8.45 -8.77
N LYS A 16 -26.93 -9.16 -7.72
CA LYS A 16 -28.37 -9.42 -7.50
C LYS A 16 -29.20 -8.14 -7.35
N GLN A 17 -28.55 -7.03 -7.00
CA GLN A 17 -29.20 -5.72 -6.78
C GLN A 17 -28.95 -4.72 -7.92
N GLY A 18 -28.33 -5.15 -9.04
CA GLY A 18 -28.00 -4.28 -10.17
C GLY A 18 -26.54 -4.45 -10.61
N SER A 19 -25.86 -3.36 -10.91
CA SER A 19 -24.45 -3.34 -11.30
C SER A 19 -23.61 -2.69 -10.21
N VAL A 20 -22.43 -3.24 -9.94
CA VAL A 20 -21.48 -2.69 -8.95
C VAL A 20 -20.19 -2.32 -9.65
N TYR A 21 -19.73 -1.09 -9.44
CA TYR A 21 -18.38 -0.68 -9.83
C TYR A 21 -17.38 -1.38 -8.89
N ALA A 22 -16.63 -2.33 -9.42
CA ALA A 22 -15.50 -2.91 -8.71
C ALA A 22 -14.25 -2.02 -8.84
N VAL A 23 -14.18 -1.25 -9.93
CA VAL A 23 -13.19 -0.19 -10.14
C VAL A 23 -13.91 0.98 -10.80
N GLU A 24 -13.69 2.20 -10.33
CA GLU A 24 -14.34 3.41 -10.82
C GLU A 24 -13.30 4.51 -11.06
N ASP A 25 -13.16 4.92 -12.33
CA ASP A 25 -12.28 6.00 -12.80
C ASP A 25 -10.85 5.97 -12.23
N VAL A 26 -10.22 4.81 -12.27
CA VAL A 26 -8.86 4.65 -11.74
C VAL A 26 -7.80 5.03 -12.76
N ASN A 27 -6.91 5.93 -12.33
CA ASN A 27 -5.73 6.38 -13.05
C ASN A 27 -4.48 5.97 -12.29
N LEU A 28 -3.56 5.24 -12.92
CA LEU A 28 -2.30 4.78 -12.31
C LEU A 28 -1.15 4.93 -13.28
N GLU A 29 0.01 5.32 -12.76
CA GLU A 29 1.27 5.34 -13.50
C GLU A 29 2.37 4.64 -12.69
N ILE A 30 2.90 3.56 -13.27
CA ILE A 30 3.90 2.71 -12.64
C ILE A 30 5.17 2.75 -13.48
N GLN A 31 6.28 3.04 -12.85
CA GLN A 31 7.58 3.21 -13.48
C GLN A 31 8.26 1.84 -13.72
N ALA A 32 9.13 1.78 -14.72
CA ALA A 32 9.94 0.59 -14.95
C ALA A 32 10.87 0.31 -13.76
N GLY A 33 10.90 -0.94 -13.29
CA GLY A 33 11.72 -1.38 -12.15
C GLY A 33 11.18 -0.94 -10.79
N GLU A 34 9.93 -0.45 -10.73
CA GLU A 34 9.27 -0.08 -9.47
C GLU A 34 8.67 -1.31 -8.78
N PHE A 35 8.74 -1.36 -7.46
CA PHE A 35 7.89 -2.23 -6.64
C PHE A 35 6.65 -1.44 -6.22
N TYR A 36 5.56 -1.61 -6.96
CA TYR A 36 4.31 -0.87 -6.76
C TYR A 36 3.29 -1.74 -6.04
N SER A 37 2.71 -1.26 -4.94
CA SER A 37 1.66 -2.00 -4.23
C SER A 37 0.27 -1.37 -4.42
N LEU A 38 -0.71 -2.23 -4.66
CA LEU A 38 -2.13 -1.94 -4.48
C LEU A 38 -2.51 -2.43 -3.08
N LEU A 39 -2.88 -1.51 -2.21
CA LEU A 39 -3.21 -1.77 -0.81
C LEU A 39 -4.67 -1.38 -0.54
N GLY A 40 -5.40 -2.18 0.25
CA GLY A 40 -6.79 -1.87 0.59
C GLY A 40 -7.53 -3.05 1.20
N SER A 41 -8.70 -2.80 1.77
CA SER A 41 -9.56 -3.83 2.37
C SER A 41 -10.03 -4.88 1.36
N SER A 42 -10.55 -6.01 1.85
CA SER A 42 -11.18 -6.99 0.96
C SER A 42 -12.33 -6.35 0.17
N GLY A 43 -12.39 -6.60 -1.13
CA GLY A 43 -13.40 -6.01 -2.02
C GLY A 43 -13.07 -4.62 -2.57
N SER A 44 -11.93 -4.01 -2.21
CA SER A 44 -11.59 -2.65 -2.68
C SER A 44 -11.20 -2.50 -4.16
N GLY A 45 -11.28 -3.57 -4.97
CA GLY A 45 -10.98 -3.52 -6.42
C GLY A 45 -9.56 -3.90 -6.84
N LYS A 46 -8.63 -4.18 -5.90
CA LYS A 46 -7.21 -4.49 -6.19
C LYS A 46 -7.01 -5.63 -7.18
N THR A 47 -7.58 -6.79 -6.90
CA THR A 47 -7.48 -7.98 -7.77
C THR A 47 -8.14 -7.72 -9.13
N THR A 48 -9.18 -6.89 -9.19
CA THR A 48 -9.81 -6.48 -10.45
C THR A 48 -8.85 -5.64 -11.29
N ILE A 49 -8.17 -4.64 -10.69
CA ILE A 49 -7.13 -3.87 -11.37
C ILE A 49 -6.01 -4.80 -11.87
N LEU A 50 -5.52 -5.70 -11.02
CA LEU A 50 -4.45 -6.63 -11.39
C LEU A 50 -4.89 -7.52 -12.57
N ARG A 51 -6.13 -8.00 -12.59
CA ARG A 51 -6.70 -8.77 -13.71
C ARG A 51 -6.87 -7.94 -14.98
N VAL A 52 -7.23 -6.67 -14.86
CA VAL A 52 -7.31 -5.73 -16.00
C VAL A 52 -5.93 -5.52 -16.61
N ILE A 53 -4.88 -5.37 -15.81
CA ILE A 53 -3.48 -5.27 -16.29
C ILE A 53 -3.03 -6.60 -16.94
N GLY A 54 -3.36 -7.74 -16.32
CA GLY A 54 -3.05 -9.08 -16.83
C GLY A 54 -3.88 -9.50 -18.05
N GLY A 55 -4.91 -8.74 -18.43
CA GLY A 55 -5.80 -9.07 -19.56
C GLY A 55 -6.83 -10.15 -19.27
N PHE A 56 -6.99 -10.56 -18.02
CA PHE A 56 -8.03 -11.51 -17.60
C PHE A 56 -9.40 -10.86 -17.51
N GLU A 57 -9.45 -9.54 -17.43
CA GLU A 57 -10.66 -8.73 -17.43
C GLU A 57 -10.49 -7.57 -18.40
N ILE A 58 -11.56 -7.26 -19.15
CA ILE A 58 -11.61 -6.10 -20.05
C ILE A 58 -12.43 -5.02 -19.32
N PRO A 59 -11.89 -3.80 -19.13
CA PRO A 59 -12.63 -2.72 -18.49
C PRO A 59 -13.74 -2.20 -19.42
N GLU A 60 -14.87 -1.74 -18.87
CA GLU A 60 -15.94 -1.12 -19.67
C GLU A 60 -15.55 0.28 -20.14
N GLN A 61 -14.67 0.96 -19.41
CA GLN A 61 -14.14 2.28 -19.78
C GLN A 61 -12.65 2.39 -19.47
N GLY A 62 -11.99 3.31 -20.17
CA GLY A 62 -10.57 3.58 -19.99
C GLY A 62 -9.67 2.70 -20.86
N ARG A 63 -8.35 2.86 -20.64
CA ARG A 63 -7.31 2.19 -21.42
C ARG A 63 -6.15 1.74 -20.56
N VAL A 64 -5.57 0.61 -20.95
CA VAL A 64 -4.39 -0.01 -20.33
C VAL A 64 -3.23 0.08 -21.32
N PHE A 65 -2.12 0.68 -20.90
CA PHE A 65 -0.90 0.77 -21.70
C PHE A 65 0.25 0.02 -21.05
N LEU A 66 1.04 -0.68 -21.87
CA LEU A 66 2.34 -1.25 -21.50
C LEU A 66 3.44 -0.54 -22.32
N GLY A 67 4.12 0.41 -21.69
CA GLY A 67 4.90 1.42 -22.39
C GLY A 67 3.98 2.27 -23.25
N GLU A 68 4.28 2.37 -24.54
CA GLU A 68 3.47 3.12 -25.51
C GLU A 68 2.34 2.28 -26.15
N GLU A 69 2.29 0.97 -25.87
CA GLU A 69 1.36 0.05 -26.51
C GLU A 69 0.03 -0.02 -25.75
N ASP A 70 -1.08 0.28 -26.43
CA ASP A 70 -2.44 0.06 -25.90
C ASP A 70 -2.76 -1.44 -25.94
N VAL A 71 -2.80 -2.06 -24.76
CA VAL A 71 -3.05 -3.50 -24.61
C VAL A 71 -4.46 -3.80 -24.14
N THR A 72 -5.36 -2.81 -24.09
CA THR A 72 -6.68 -2.91 -23.44
C THR A 72 -7.48 -4.14 -23.88
N GLN A 73 -7.49 -4.44 -25.19
CA GLN A 73 -8.22 -5.58 -25.78
C GLN A 73 -7.35 -6.81 -26.01
N GLN A 74 -6.06 -6.76 -25.67
CA GLN A 74 -5.17 -7.90 -25.83
C GLN A 74 -5.45 -8.96 -24.76
N PRO A 75 -5.56 -10.25 -25.14
CA PRO A 75 -5.70 -11.34 -24.20
C PRO A 75 -4.40 -11.57 -23.41
N PRO A 76 -4.46 -12.29 -22.27
CA PRO A 76 -3.30 -12.45 -21.37
C PRO A 76 -2.04 -12.98 -22.04
N TYR A 77 -2.17 -13.96 -22.94
CA TYR A 77 -1.04 -14.62 -23.61
C TYR A 77 -0.34 -13.75 -24.67
N GLN A 78 -0.88 -12.58 -25.01
CA GLN A 78 -0.24 -11.60 -25.90
C GLN A 78 0.42 -10.47 -25.13
N ARG A 79 0.16 -10.34 -23.82
CA ARG A 79 0.74 -9.29 -22.99
C ARG A 79 2.08 -9.74 -22.43
N ASN A 80 3.07 -8.85 -22.47
CA ASN A 80 4.38 -9.09 -21.85
C ASN A 80 4.33 -8.84 -20.32
N VAL A 81 3.43 -9.57 -19.65
CA VAL A 81 3.20 -9.52 -18.20
C VAL A 81 2.94 -10.93 -17.69
N HIS A 82 3.51 -11.26 -16.54
CA HIS A 82 3.29 -12.55 -15.90
C HIS A 82 2.57 -12.40 -14.58
N THR A 83 1.68 -13.34 -14.26
CA THR A 83 0.85 -13.29 -13.05
C THR A 83 1.11 -14.50 -12.16
N VAL A 84 1.39 -14.24 -10.88
CA VAL A 84 1.42 -15.23 -9.82
C VAL A 84 0.17 -15.05 -8.95
N PHE A 85 -0.72 -16.03 -9.02
CA PHE A 85 -1.97 -16.04 -8.25
C PHE A 85 -1.75 -16.55 -6.82
N GLN A 86 -2.70 -16.24 -5.93
CA GLN A 86 -2.69 -16.60 -4.50
C GLN A 86 -2.42 -18.08 -4.18
N LYS A 87 -2.84 -19.03 -5.05
CA LYS A 87 -2.57 -20.48 -4.88
C LYS A 87 -1.35 -20.98 -5.64
N TYR A 88 -0.48 -20.07 -6.10
CA TYR A 88 0.72 -20.31 -6.92
C TYR A 88 0.47 -20.96 -8.29
N ALA A 89 -0.69 -21.60 -8.50
CA ALA A 89 -1.13 -22.27 -9.72
C ALA A 89 -0.04 -23.18 -10.32
N LEU A 90 0.70 -23.90 -9.47
CA LEU A 90 1.68 -24.88 -9.93
C LEU A 90 0.97 -26.07 -10.57
N PHE A 91 1.57 -26.64 -11.61
CA PHE A 91 1.05 -27.85 -12.25
C PHE A 91 1.37 -29.05 -11.36
N PRO A 92 0.36 -29.71 -10.75
CA PRO A 92 0.57 -30.69 -9.68
C PRO A 92 1.15 -32.01 -10.17
N HIS A 93 1.18 -32.22 -11.48
CA HIS A 93 1.70 -33.41 -12.16
C HIS A 93 3.08 -33.17 -12.79
N MET A 94 3.61 -31.94 -12.69
CA MET A 94 4.92 -31.56 -13.18
C MET A 94 5.89 -31.37 -12.01
N THR A 95 7.13 -31.81 -12.18
CA THR A 95 8.25 -31.57 -11.27
C THR A 95 8.55 -30.07 -11.15
N VAL A 96 9.45 -29.70 -10.23
CA VAL A 96 9.95 -28.32 -10.13
C VAL A 96 10.59 -27.88 -11.44
N THR A 97 11.47 -28.71 -12.02
CA THR A 97 12.12 -28.44 -13.31
C THR A 97 11.09 -28.21 -14.41
N GLU A 98 10.09 -29.08 -14.53
CA GLU A 98 9.04 -28.99 -15.55
C GLU A 98 8.15 -27.77 -15.35
N ASN A 99 7.79 -27.44 -14.10
CA ASN A 99 7.04 -26.22 -13.80
C ASN A 99 7.80 -24.98 -14.23
N ILE A 100 9.10 -24.89 -13.91
CA ILE A 100 9.95 -23.75 -14.25
C ILE A 100 10.16 -23.65 -15.77
N ALA A 101 10.39 -24.79 -16.45
CA ALA A 101 10.64 -24.84 -17.88
C ALA A 101 9.40 -24.52 -18.74
N TYR A 102 8.20 -24.75 -18.22
CA TYR A 102 6.95 -24.73 -18.98
C TYR A 102 6.76 -23.50 -19.89
N PRO A 103 6.97 -22.24 -19.43
CA PRO A 103 6.80 -21.07 -20.29
C PRO A 103 7.74 -21.07 -21.51
N LEU A 104 8.99 -21.51 -21.34
CA LEU A 104 9.95 -21.61 -22.43
C LEU A 104 9.57 -22.71 -23.43
N THR A 105 9.07 -23.85 -22.93
CA THR A 105 8.58 -24.94 -23.77
C THR A 105 7.41 -24.50 -24.64
N VAL A 106 6.46 -23.76 -24.07
CA VAL A 106 5.31 -23.20 -24.82
C VAL A 106 5.76 -22.16 -25.83
N ALA A 107 6.78 -21.37 -25.51
CA ALA A 107 7.41 -20.41 -26.43
C ALA A 107 8.25 -21.07 -27.53
N GLY A 108 8.43 -22.39 -27.52
CA GLY A 108 9.20 -23.13 -28.53
C GLY A 108 10.71 -22.89 -28.46
N VAL A 109 11.24 -22.53 -27.29
CA VAL A 109 12.69 -22.37 -27.06
C VAL A 109 13.38 -23.73 -27.20
N ILE A 110 14.61 -23.74 -27.74
CA ILE A 110 15.36 -24.98 -27.93
C ILE A 110 15.78 -25.62 -26.60
N GLN A 111 15.77 -26.95 -26.53
CA GLN A 111 15.97 -27.69 -25.27
C GLN A 111 17.26 -27.30 -24.53
N GLY A 112 18.38 -27.14 -25.24
CA GLY A 112 19.65 -26.78 -24.59
C GLY A 112 19.62 -25.42 -23.90
N GLU A 113 18.86 -24.46 -24.44
CA GLU A 113 18.67 -23.16 -23.81
C GLU A 113 17.69 -23.24 -22.63
N ILE A 114 16.66 -24.10 -22.72
CA ILE A 114 15.76 -24.39 -21.60
C ILE A 114 16.56 -24.94 -20.42
N ASP A 115 17.38 -25.97 -20.65
CA ASP A 115 18.16 -26.62 -19.60
C ASP A 115 19.10 -25.64 -18.88
N GLN A 116 19.75 -24.75 -19.65
CA GLN A 116 20.61 -23.71 -19.10
C GLN A 116 19.81 -22.73 -18.22
N ARG A 117 18.74 -22.14 -18.75
CA ARG A 117 17.93 -21.15 -18.03
C ARG A 117 17.26 -21.73 -16.78
N VAL A 118 16.80 -22.99 -16.86
CA VAL A 118 16.21 -23.69 -15.71
C VAL A 118 17.25 -23.95 -14.63
N THR A 119 18.48 -24.32 -15.01
CA THR A 119 19.58 -24.50 -14.05
C THR A 119 19.91 -23.19 -13.33
N GLU A 120 20.07 -22.09 -14.08
CA GLU A 120 20.29 -20.75 -13.52
C GLU A 120 19.13 -20.31 -12.60
N ALA A 121 17.89 -20.61 -12.98
CA ALA A 121 16.72 -20.32 -12.15
C ALA A 121 16.70 -21.16 -10.86
N ILE A 122 16.99 -22.45 -10.92
CA ILE A 122 17.08 -23.31 -9.72
C ILE A 122 18.11 -22.75 -8.73
N GLU A 123 19.25 -22.24 -9.23
CA GLU A 123 20.26 -21.63 -8.38
C GLU A 123 19.80 -20.30 -7.79
N THR A 124 19.30 -19.40 -8.64
CA THR A 124 18.85 -18.04 -8.26
C THR A 124 17.74 -18.09 -7.20
N PHE A 125 16.79 -19.02 -7.35
CA PHE A 125 15.67 -19.20 -6.44
C PHE A 125 15.95 -20.19 -5.30
N ARG A 126 17.21 -20.62 -5.11
CA ARG A 126 17.63 -21.51 -4.02
C ARG A 126 16.79 -22.80 -3.94
N LEU A 127 16.60 -23.45 -5.08
CA LEU A 127 15.81 -24.68 -5.26
C LEU A 127 16.70 -25.92 -5.46
N GLN A 128 17.99 -25.84 -5.14
CA GLN A 128 18.92 -26.96 -5.29
C GLN A 128 18.44 -28.19 -4.51
N GLY A 129 18.51 -29.37 -5.13
CA GLY A 129 18.04 -30.63 -4.52
C GLY A 129 16.51 -30.82 -4.48
N LEU A 130 15.74 -29.90 -5.08
CA LEU A 130 14.28 -30.00 -5.19
C LEU A 130 13.79 -30.20 -6.62
N ALA A 131 14.68 -30.20 -7.61
CA ALA A 131 14.38 -30.24 -9.05
C ALA A 131 13.38 -31.33 -9.47
N ASP A 132 13.55 -32.55 -8.96
CA ASP A 132 12.72 -33.72 -9.31
C ASP A 132 11.45 -33.86 -8.46
N ARG A 133 11.23 -32.95 -7.50
CA ARG A 133 10.07 -33.02 -6.62
C ARG A 133 8.83 -32.46 -7.31
N GLN A 134 7.68 -33.00 -6.94
CA GLN A 134 6.37 -32.51 -7.32
C GLN A 134 5.87 -31.47 -6.28
N PRO A 135 4.97 -30.54 -6.64
CA PRO A 135 4.49 -29.49 -5.74
C PRO A 135 3.97 -29.98 -4.39
N SER A 136 3.34 -31.17 -4.35
CA SER A 136 2.83 -31.79 -3.12
C SER A 136 3.92 -32.17 -2.11
N GLN A 137 5.19 -32.22 -2.53
CA GLN A 137 6.36 -32.58 -1.71
C GLN A 137 7.15 -31.35 -1.24
N LEU A 138 6.63 -30.15 -1.49
CA LEU A 138 7.27 -28.87 -1.19
C LEU A 138 6.55 -28.15 -0.05
N SER A 139 7.29 -27.39 0.75
CA SER A 139 6.70 -26.42 1.69
C SER A 139 6.04 -25.26 0.95
N GLY A 140 5.18 -24.49 1.62
CA GLY A 140 4.52 -23.33 1.01
C GLY A 140 5.50 -22.29 0.45
N GLY A 141 6.57 -21.98 1.18
CA GLY A 141 7.64 -21.09 0.69
C GLY A 141 8.40 -21.66 -0.51
N GLN A 142 8.64 -22.98 -0.53
CA GLN A 142 9.26 -23.65 -1.70
C GLN A 142 8.35 -23.59 -2.93
N GLN A 143 7.05 -23.86 -2.79
CA GLN A 143 6.09 -23.73 -3.88
C GLN A 143 6.05 -22.31 -4.44
N GLN A 144 6.10 -21.31 -3.56
CA GLN A 144 6.16 -19.92 -3.99
C GLN A 144 7.42 -19.60 -4.80
N ARG A 145 8.60 -20.05 -4.35
CA ARG A 145 9.84 -19.86 -5.10
C ARG A 145 9.80 -20.51 -6.48
N VAL A 146 9.20 -21.70 -6.60
CA VAL A 146 8.97 -22.36 -7.89
C VAL A 146 8.04 -21.52 -8.77
N ALA A 147 6.97 -20.96 -8.21
CA ALA A 147 6.03 -20.13 -8.95
C ALA A 147 6.67 -18.82 -9.45
N LEU A 148 7.51 -18.18 -8.62
CA LEU A 148 8.28 -17.01 -9.00
C LEU A 148 9.33 -17.34 -10.06
N ALA A 149 10.07 -18.44 -9.90
CA ALA A 149 11.05 -18.91 -10.88
C ALA A 149 10.40 -19.15 -12.25
N ARG A 150 9.26 -19.85 -12.26
CA ARG A 150 8.45 -20.05 -13.48
C ARG A 150 8.00 -18.72 -14.08
N ALA A 151 7.54 -17.77 -13.26
CA ALA A 151 7.04 -16.50 -13.77
C ALA A 151 8.16 -15.55 -14.26
N LEU A 152 9.42 -15.81 -13.91
CA LEU A 152 10.54 -14.91 -14.22
C LEU A 152 11.52 -15.46 -15.26
N ILE A 153 11.39 -16.74 -15.64
CA ILE A 153 12.35 -17.43 -16.52
C ILE A 153 12.47 -16.83 -17.93
N ASP A 154 11.40 -16.25 -18.45
CA ASP A 154 11.34 -15.57 -19.75
C ASP A 154 11.56 -14.06 -19.65
N ARG A 155 11.81 -13.54 -18.43
CA ARG A 155 12.14 -12.14 -18.12
C ARG A 155 11.05 -11.17 -18.60
N PRO A 156 9.83 -11.24 -18.03
CA PRO A 156 8.73 -10.36 -18.41
C PRO A 156 9.03 -8.91 -18.01
N LYS A 157 8.39 -7.95 -18.68
CA LYS A 157 8.50 -6.52 -18.30
C LYS A 157 7.85 -6.23 -16.94
N VAL A 158 6.77 -6.93 -16.62
CA VAL A 158 5.97 -6.73 -15.41
C VAL A 158 5.60 -8.07 -14.79
N LEU A 159 5.79 -8.17 -13.47
CA LEU A 159 5.31 -9.28 -12.65
C LEU A 159 4.13 -8.81 -11.77
N LEU A 160 2.99 -9.47 -11.92
CA LEU A 160 1.77 -9.24 -11.16
C LEU A 160 1.67 -10.28 -10.04
N LEU A 161 1.52 -9.84 -8.80
CA LEU A 161 1.49 -10.69 -7.60
C LEU A 161 0.17 -10.46 -6.85
N ASP A 162 -0.71 -11.47 -6.84
CA ASP A 162 -2.04 -11.38 -6.21
C ASP A 162 -2.04 -12.08 -4.84
N GLU A 163 -1.88 -11.31 -3.77
CA GLU A 163 -1.78 -11.77 -2.37
C GLU A 163 -0.86 -12.98 -2.15
N PRO A 164 0.39 -12.97 -2.66
CA PRO A 164 1.23 -14.18 -2.69
C PRO A 164 1.69 -14.65 -1.31
N LEU A 165 1.48 -13.86 -0.25
CA LEU A 165 1.96 -14.14 1.11
C LEU A 165 0.85 -14.47 2.11
N SER A 166 -0.43 -14.40 1.70
CA SER A 166 -1.58 -14.46 2.61
C SER A 166 -1.70 -15.79 3.36
N ALA A 167 -1.19 -16.88 2.76
CA ALA A 167 -1.30 -18.24 3.31
C ALA A 167 -0.09 -18.66 4.18
N LEU A 168 0.91 -17.79 4.36
CA LEU A 168 2.14 -18.10 5.09
C LEU A 168 2.06 -17.64 6.55
N ASP A 169 2.71 -18.38 7.46
CA ASP A 169 2.88 -17.95 8.85
C ASP A 169 3.80 -16.73 8.97
N ALA A 170 3.74 -16.02 10.10
CA ALA A 170 4.42 -14.74 10.27
C ALA A 170 5.95 -14.80 10.06
N LYS A 171 6.61 -15.88 10.51
CA LYS A 171 8.07 -15.98 10.40
C LYS A 171 8.48 -16.21 8.95
N ILE A 172 7.86 -17.19 8.28
CA ILE A 172 8.15 -17.47 6.87
C ILE A 172 7.78 -16.26 6.01
N ARG A 173 6.67 -15.59 6.32
CA ARG A 173 6.23 -14.38 5.62
C ARG A 173 7.30 -13.28 5.65
N GLN A 174 7.90 -13.01 6.80
CA GLN A 174 8.96 -12.01 6.91
C GLN A 174 10.19 -12.38 6.07
N GLU A 175 10.62 -13.63 6.11
CA GLU A 175 11.75 -14.13 5.31
C GLU A 175 11.47 -13.96 3.81
N VAL A 176 10.27 -14.34 3.36
CA VAL A 176 9.87 -14.23 1.95
C VAL A 176 9.71 -12.78 1.50
N ARG A 177 9.21 -11.88 2.35
CA ARG A 177 9.14 -10.43 2.05
C ARG A 177 10.53 -9.91 1.66
N GLN A 178 11.54 -10.21 2.48
CA GLN A 178 12.92 -9.80 2.19
C GLN A 178 13.42 -10.39 0.86
N GLU A 179 13.18 -11.68 0.62
CA GLU A 179 13.57 -12.35 -0.63
C GLU A 179 12.92 -11.72 -1.86
N LEU A 180 11.63 -11.36 -1.81
CA LEU A 180 10.94 -10.69 -2.91
C LEU A 180 11.58 -9.34 -3.25
N ARG A 181 11.95 -8.55 -2.24
CA ARG A 181 12.61 -7.25 -2.44
C ARG A 181 14.02 -7.42 -3.02
N GLU A 182 14.76 -8.42 -2.58
CA GLU A 182 16.08 -8.76 -3.13
C GLU A 182 15.98 -9.22 -4.59
N LEU A 183 15.03 -10.10 -4.91
CA LEU A 183 14.78 -10.58 -6.27
C LEU A 183 14.38 -9.45 -7.22
N GLN A 184 13.50 -8.56 -6.78
CA GLN A 184 13.08 -7.42 -7.59
C GLN A 184 14.28 -6.51 -7.92
N LYS A 185 15.13 -6.20 -6.93
CA LYS A 185 16.36 -5.43 -7.14
C LYS A 185 17.34 -6.12 -8.09
N LEU A 186 17.53 -7.43 -7.95
CA LEU A 186 18.45 -8.21 -8.77
C LEU A 186 17.99 -8.27 -10.24
N THR A 187 16.68 -8.42 -10.46
CA THR A 187 16.11 -8.59 -11.80
C THR A 187 15.76 -7.28 -12.49
N SER A 188 15.59 -6.19 -11.73
CA SER A 188 15.09 -4.88 -12.21
C SER A 188 13.73 -4.96 -12.92
N ILE A 189 12.97 -6.03 -12.67
CA ILE A 189 11.62 -6.21 -13.21
C ILE A 189 10.65 -5.36 -12.38
N THR A 190 9.60 -4.87 -13.04
CA THR A 190 8.55 -4.07 -12.38
C THR A 190 7.59 -5.01 -11.67
N PHE A 191 7.36 -4.80 -10.39
CA PHE A 191 6.48 -5.63 -9.58
C PHE A 191 5.21 -4.85 -9.26
N ILE A 192 4.04 -5.44 -9.53
CA ILE A 192 2.75 -4.93 -9.08
C ILE A 192 2.19 -5.92 -8.08
N TYR A 193 2.10 -5.49 -6.82
CA TYR A 193 1.82 -6.33 -5.68
C TYR A 193 0.48 -5.98 -5.06
N VAL A 194 -0.43 -6.93 -4.97
CA VAL A 194 -1.73 -6.76 -4.31
C VAL A 194 -1.65 -7.35 -2.91
N THR A 195 -2.02 -6.56 -1.90
CA THR A 195 -2.15 -7.03 -0.52
C THR A 195 -3.22 -6.27 0.25
N HIS A 196 -3.69 -6.90 1.33
CA HIS A 196 -4.48 -6.26 2.38
C HIS A 196 -3.66 -6.01 3.65
N ASP A 197 -2.41 -6.49 3.71
CA ASP A 197 -1.49 -6.31 4.82
C ASP A 197 -0.69 -5.01 4.64
N GLN A 198 -0.82 -4.11 5.61
CA GLN A 198 -0.19 -2.80 5.56
C GLN A 198 1.32 -2.87 5.77
N GLU A 199 1.79 -3.79 6.61
CA GLU A 199 3.21 -3.97 6.85
C GLU A 199 3.92 -4.45 5.58
N GLU A 200 3.25 -5.27 4.76
CA GLU A 200 3.76 -5.68 3.45
C GLU A 200 3.96 -4.50 2.52
N ALA A 201 2.89 -3.72 2.34
CA ALA A 201 2.92 -2.58 1.45
C ALA A 201 3.97 -1.56 1.90
N LEU A 202 4.05 -1.26 3.20
CA LEU A 202 5.00 -0.28 3.73
C LEU A 202 6.46 -0.77 3.67
N ALA A 203 6.71 -2.08 3.83
CA ALA A 203 8.07 -2.62 3.86
C ALA A 203 8.67 -2.90 2.47
N LEU A 204 7.83 -3.25 1.48
CA LEU A 204 8.30 -3.72 0.18
C LEU A 204 8.28 -2.65 -0.91
N SER A 205 7.36 -1.70 -0.82
CA SER A 205 7.00 -0.87 -1.97
C SER A 205 7.84 0.39 -2.08
N ASP A 206 8.09 0.80 -3.32
CA ASP A 206 8.57 2.13 -3.63
C ASP A 206 7.42 3.14 -3.60
N ARG A 207 6.26 2.76 -4.16
CA ARG A 207 4.99 3.51 -4.07
C ARG A 207 3.81 2.58 -3.83
N ILE A 208 2.79 3.13 -3.19
CA ILE A 208 1.56 2.43 -2.80
C ILE A 208 0.37 3.22 -3.33
N ALA A 209 -0.59 2.55 -3.98
CA ALA A 209 -1.94 3.07 -4.14
C ALA A 209 -2.84 2.47 -3.05
N VAL A 210 -3.40 3.34 -2.20
CA VAL A 210 -4.44 2.94 -1.25
C VAL A 210 -5.78 2.96 -1.97
N MET A 211 -6.47 1.84 -1.93
CA MET A 211 -7.75 1.62 -2.60
C MET A 211 -8.89 1.45 -1.60
N HIS A 212 -10.01 2.06 -1.92
CA HIS A 212 -11.25 1.99 -1.15
C HIS A 212 -12.44 2.01 -2.10
N ASP A 213 -13.36 1.06 -1.94
CA ASP A 213 -14.61 0.97 -2.73
C ASP A 213 -14.43 1.18 -4.26
N GLY A 214 -13.37 0.58 -4.82
CA GLY A 214 -13.08 0.62 -6.25
C GLY A 214 -12.37 1.89 -6.73
N LYS A 215 -12.07 2.83 -5.84
CA LYS A 215 -11.36 4.08 -6.13
C LYS A 215 -9.97 4.07 -5.51
N VAL A 216 -9.10 4.94 -6.03
CA VAL A 216 -7.80 5.24 -5.43
C VAL A 216 -7.96 6.44 -4.52
N GLU A 217 -7.67 6.26 -3.24
CA GLU A 217 -7.76 7.30 -2.20
C GLU A 217 -6.47 8.12 -2.11
N GLN A 218 -5.32 7.47 -2.28
CA GLN A 218 -4.02 8.12 -2.21
C GLN A 218 -2.96 7.29 -2.92
N ILE A 219 -2.04 7.96 -3.59
CA ILE A 219 -0.82 7.36 -4.12
C ILE A 219 0.38 8.09 -3.52
N GLY A 220 1.36 7.36 -3.02
CA GLY A 220 2.55 7.98 -2.44
C GLY A 220 3.62 6.96 -2.07
N THR A 221 4.75 7.45 -1.56
CA THR A 221 5.74 6.56 -0.94
C THR A 221 5.19 6.00 0.38
N PRO A 222 5.73 4.88 0.91
CA PRO A 222 5.35 4.39 2.24
C PRO A 222 5.39 5.47 3.32
N SER A 223 6.38 6.38 3.24
CA SER A 223 6.52 7.48 4.19
C SER A 223 5.38 8.49 4.06
N ASP A 224 4.98 8.85 2.84
CA ASP A 224 3.91 9.83 2.60
C ASP A 224 2.56 9.26 3.05
N ILE A 225 2.27 8.02 2.66
CA ILE A 225 1.03 7.32 3.06
C ILE A 225 0.92 7.22 4.59
N TYR A 226 2.03 6.97 5.28
CA TYR A 226 2.04 6.84 6.74
C TYR A 226 1.99 8.19 7.46
N ASN A 227 2.84 9.14 7.07
CA ASN A 227 3.01 10.40 7.81
C ASN A 227 2.02 11.48 7.37
N GLN A 228 1.55 11.45 6.12
CA GLN A 228 0.70 12.47 5.52
C GLN A 228 -0.49 11.82 4.80
N PRO A 229 -1.39 11.14 5.54
CA PRO A 229 -2.58 10.57 4.92
C PRO A 229 -3.44 11.68 4.31
N ALA A 230 -3.98 11.42 3.12
CA ALA A 230 -4.77 12.40 2.36
C ALA A 230 -6.25 12.44 2.78
N SER A 231 -6.75 11.37 3.43
CA SER A 231 -8.12 11.30 3.92
C SER A 231 -8.19 10.65 5.30
N LEU A 232 -9.31 10.88 6.00
CA LEU A 232 -9.59 10.21 7.27
C LEU A 232 -9.65 8.69 7.12
N PHE A 233 -10.07 8.19 5.95
CA PHE A 233 -10.02 6.78 5.64
C PHE A 233 -8.57 6.28 5.65
N VAL A 234 -7.67 6.90 4.90
CA VAL A 234 -6.26 6.46 4.85
C VAL A 234 -5.61 6.55 6.22
N ALA A 235 -5.90 7.61 7.00
CA ALA A 235 -5.36 7.79 8.34
C ALA A 235 -5.81 6.68 9.32
N LYS A 236 -7.08 6.26 9.24
CA LYS A 236 -7.63 5.15 10.03
C LYS A 236 -7.17 3.80 9.54
N PHE A 237 -6.97 3.68 8.23
CA PHE A 237 -6.61 2.44 7.60
C PHE A 237 -5.14 2.13 7.87
N ILE A 238 -4.21 3.07 7.66
CA ILE A 238 -2.77 2.85 7.76
C ILE A 238 -2.26 3.05 9.19
N GLY A 239 -1.86 1.95 9.84
CA GLY A 239 -1.25 1.98 11.17
C GLY A 239 -2.18 2.46 12.28
N LYS A 240 -1.64 2.61 13.48
CA LYS A 240 -2.38 3.21 14.60
C LYS A 240 -2.31 4.74 14.53
N ALA A 241 -3.36 5.40 14.96
CA ALA A 241 -3.45 6.86 15.01
C ALA A 241 -4.30 7.31 16.19
N ASN A 242 -3.91 8.41 16.82
CA ASN A 242 -4.81 9.19 17.65
C ASN A 242 -5.60 10.13 16.74
N LEU A 243 -6.92 10.06 16.80
CA LEU A 243 -7.81 10.89 15.98
C LEU A 243 -8.65 11.73 16.93
N LEU A 244 -8.42 13.03 16.88
CA LEU A 244 -8.97 14.00 17.82
C LEU A 244 -9.86 14.98 17.07
N THR A 245 -11.15 14.90 17.33
CA THR A 245 -12.13 15.82 16.73
C THR A 245 -11.99 17.21 17.35
N GLY A 246 -11.88 18.23 16.53
CA GLY A 246 -11.83 19.62 16.96
C GLY A 246 -12.56 20.57 16.02
N LYS A 247 -12.54 21.86 16.35
CA LYS A 247 -13.10 22.95 15.54
C LYS A 247 -12.03 23.95 15.19
N ILE A 248 -11.99 24.37 13.93
CA ILE A 248 -11.08 25.44 13.50
C ILE A 248 -11.47 26.74 14.22
N ILE A 249 -10.52 27.37 14.91
CA ILE A 249 -10.69 28.72 15.46
C ILE A 249 -10.20 29.74 14.43
N ASN A 250 -9.00 29.53 13.88
CA ASN A 250 -8.41 30.36 12.84
C ASN A 250 -7.46 29.53 11.95
N SER A 251 -6.76 30.18 11.01
CA SER A 251 -5.87 29.54 10.03
C SER A 251 -4.68 28.77 10.60
N ARG A 252 -4.48 28.77 11.92
CA ARG A 252 -3.37 28.09 12.61
C ARG A 252 -3.81 27.37 13.88
N THR A 253 -5.07 27.47 14.30
CA THR A 253 -5.48 26.89 15.59
C THR A 253 -6.77 26.08 15.53
N VAL A 254 -6.76 24.97 16.26
CA VAL A 254 -7.89 24.05 16.39
C VAL A 254 -8.22 23.87 17.87
N ASP A 255 -9.49 24.02 18.24
CA ASP A 255 -10.01 23.70 19.55
C ASP A 255 -10.42 22.22 19.63
N ILE A 256 -9.75 21.47 20.50
CA ILE A 256 -10.04 20.06 20.79
C ILE A 256 -10.54 19.98 22.23
N ASN A 257 -11.85 19.96 22.43
CA ASN A 257 -12.50 19.85 23.74
C ASN A 257 -11.99 20.90 24.78
N GLY A 258 -11.76 22.14 24.35
CA GLY A 258 -11.27 23.24 25.17
C GLY A 258 -9.73 23.37 25.20
N TYR A 259 -9.01 22.47 24.53
CA TYR A 259 -7.56 22.58 24.33
C TYR A 259 -7.27 23.20 22.97
N VAL A 260 -6.61 24.36 22.96
CA VAL A 260 -6.26 25.07 21.72
C VAL A 260 -4.89 24.60 21.25
N LEU A 261 -4.86 23.90 20.12
CA LEU A 261 -3.65 23.41 19.47
C LEU A 261 -3.20 24.39 18.38
N ASP A 262 -1.92 24.77 18.37
CA ASP A 262 -1.29 25.51 17.25
C ASP A 262 -0.77 24.53 16.20
N ILE A 263 -1.06 24.82 14.92
CA ILE A 263 -0.75 23.99 13.77
C ILE A 263 -0.12 24.90 12.70
N PRO A 264 1.20 24.77 12.45
CA PRO A 264 1.97 25.68 11.61
C PRO A 264 1.44 25.86 10.20
N GLU A 265 0.91 24.77 9.62
CA GLU A 265 0.21 24.78 8.35
C GLU A 265 -1.02 23.88 8.49
N LEU A 266 -2.22 24.45 8.39
CA LEU A 266 -3.42 23.69 8.02
C LEU A 266 -3.25 23.26 6.56
N SER A 267 -2.34 22.31 6.31
CA SER A 267 -2.16 21.69 5.02
C SER A 267 -3.41 20.86 4.75
N VAL A 268 -4.33 21.42 3.96
CA VAL A 268 -5.39 20.64 3.33
C VAL A 268 -4.66 19.71 2.38
N ASN A 269 -4.47 18.46 2.79
CA ASN A 269 -3.95 17.44 1.90
C ASN A 269 -5.10 17.11 0.95
N LEU A 270 -5.18 17.84 -0.17
CA LEU A 270 -6.23 17.74 -1.17
C LEU A 270 -6.06 16.44 -1.96
N GLY A 271 -6.26 15.29 -1.30
CA GLY A 271 -6.25 13.96 -1.92
C GLY A 271 -7.27 13.80 -3.04
N ASP A 272 -8.33 14.62 -3.02
CA ASP A 272 -9.42 14.59 -3.99
C ASP A 272 -9.11 15.34 -5.31
N LEU A 273 -7.95 15.99 -5.47
CA LEU A 273 -7.66 16.81 -6.67
C LEU A 273 -6.58 16.25 -7.60
N ASP A 274 -5.74 15.32 -7.16
CA ASP A 274 -4.76 14.70 -8.08
C ASP A 274 -5.43 13.67 -9.02
N SER A 275 -6.71 13.33 -8.79
CA SER A 275 -7.57 12.61 -9.73
C SER A 275 -8.18 13.51 -10.82
N LEU A 276 -8.10 14.84 -10.67
CA LEU A 276 -8.57 15.82 -11.66
C LEU A 276 -7.46 16.34 -12.59
N ASP A 277 -6.20 16.07 -12.28
CA ASP A 277 -5.06 16.47 -13.14
C ASP A 277 -4.97 15.65 -14.44
N ASN A 278 -5.80 14.61 -14.62
CA ASN A 278 -5.72 13.72 -15.79
C ASN A 278 -7.01 13.55 -16.63
N SER A 279 -8.12 14.22 -16.28
CA SER A 279 -9.37 14.09 -17.04
C SER A 279 -9.66 15.22 -18.04
N ASP A 280 -8.88 16.30 -18.08
CA ASP A 280 -8.94 17.29 -19.17
C ASP A 280 -7.63 18.09 -19.30
N ASN A 281 -6.75 17.67 -20.21
CA ASN A 281 -5.50 18.35 -20.55
C ASN A 281 -5.69 19.67 -21.34
N ASN A 282 -6.77 20.41 -21.10
CA ASN A 282 -7.09 21.67 -21.79
C ASN A 282 -7.31 22.88 -20.86
N LEU A 283 -7.15 22.75 -19.55
CA LEU A 283 -7.17 23.88 -18.62
C LEU A 283 -5.73 24.35 -18.32
N PRO A 284 -5.40 25.67 -18.43
CA PRO A 284 -4.07 26.17 -18.10
C PRO A 284 -3.73 25.91 -16.61
N ASN A 285 -2.46 25.62 -16.28
CA ASN A 285 -1.96 25.40 -14.91
C ASN A 285 -2.44 26.45 -13.88
N SER A 286 -2.68 27.69 -14.32
CA SER A 286 -3.21 28.76 -13.48
C SER A 286 -4.65 28.50 -12.97
N GLU A 287 -5.51 27.85 -13.75
CA GLU A 287 -6.91 27.59 -13.38
C GLU A 287 -7.07 26.38 -12.46
N GLN A 288 -6.25 25.33 -12.65
CA GLN A 288 -6.15 24.21 -11.71
C GLN A 288 -5.63 24.66 -10.33
N GLN A 289 -4.64 25.56 -10.32
CA GLN A 289 -4.11 26.15 -9.10
C GLN A 289 -5.15 27.04 -8.40
N ILE A 290 -5.97 27.78 -9.15
CA ILE A 290 -7.10 28.55 -8.61
C ILE A 290 -8.19 27.62 -8.03
N ALA A 291 -8.47 26.46 -8.64
CA ALA A 291 -9.41 25.48 -8.10
C ALA A 291 -8.90 24.81 -6.81
N LYS A 292 -7.61 24.39 -6.78
CA LYS A 292 -6.93 23.88 -5.59
C LYS A 292 -6.93 24.93 -4.46
N GLU A 293 -6.64 26.19 -4.77
CA GLU A 293 -6.74 27.30 -3.80
C GLU A 293 -8.18 27.61 -3.35
N GLN A 294 -9.18 27.52 -4.23
CA GLN A 294 -10.58 27.77 -3.88
C GLN A 294 -11.18 26.67 -3.00
N ILE A 295 -10.77 25.41 -3.17
CA ILE A 295 -11.19 24.27 -2.34
C ILE A 295 -10.48 24.32 -0.98
N ALA A 296 -9.17 24.62 -0.96
CA ALA A 296 -8.44 24.90 0.28
C ALA A 296 -9.07 26.05 1.08
N ARG A 297 -9.53 27.11 0.41
CA ARG A 297 -10.23 28.25 1.04
C ARG A 297 -11.65 27.91 1.50
N LYS A 298 -12.38 27.02 0.80
CA LYS A 298 -13.72 26.57 1.21
C LYS A 298 -13.71 25.71 2.48
N SER A 299 -12.60 25.02 2.75
CA SER A 299 -12.43 24.09 3.87
C SER A 299 -11.87 24.75 5.14
N GLN A 300 -11.62 26.05 5.13
CA GLN A 300 -11.01 26.78 6.26
C GLN A 300 -11.96 27.78 6.91
N ASN A 301 -13.28 27.51 6.91
CA ASN A 301 -14.18 28.42 7.61
C ASN A 301 -13.97 28.28 9.13
N PRO A 302 -13.91 29.39 9.87
CA PRO A 302 -13.96 29.34 11.32
C PRO A 302 -15.20 28.56 11.76
N SER A 303 -15.01 27.58 12.66
CA SER A 303 -16.01 26.61 13.15
C SER A 303 -16.19 25.31 12.36
N ASP A 304 -15.48 25.11 11.25
CA ASP A 304 -15.50 23.82 10.55
C ASP A 304 -14.94 22.72 11.47
N GLN A 305 -15.60 21.56 11.46
CA GLN A 305 -15.20 20.41 12.26
C GLN A 305 -14.10 19.63 11.53
N VAL A 306 -12.96 19.48 12.19
CA VAL A 306 -11.79 18.77 11.67
C VAL A 306 -11.38 17.63 12.58
N THR A 307 -10.60 16.71 12.04
CA THR A 307 -9.94 15.65 12.81
C THR A 307 -8.43 15.90 12.79
N VAL A 308 -7.83 16.08 13.96
CA VAL A 308 -6.38 16.14 14.11
C VAL A 308 -5.85 14.72 14.36
N MET A 309 -4.96 14.27 13.50
CA MET A 309 -4.26 13.00 13.61
C MET A 309 -2.89 13.21 14.24
N ILE A 310 -2.54 12.38 15.23
CA ILE A 310 -1.17 12.27 15.76
C ILE A 310 -0.81 10.79 15.89
N ARG A 311 0.35 10.41 15.36
CA ARG A 311 0.83 9.02 15.46
C ARG A 311 1.27 8.69 16.90
N PRO A 312 0.92 7.51 17.46
CA PRO A 312 1.24 7.15 18.85
C PRO A 312 2.71 7.25 19.23
N GLU A 313 3.62 6.96 18.30
CA GLU A 313 5.07 7.02 18.48
C GLU A 313 5.64 8.44 18.44
N ARG A 314 4.84 9.45 18.04
CA ARG A 314 5.24 10.87 18.07
C ARG A 314 4.94 11.53 19.42
N LEU A 315 4.12 10.89 20.26
CA LEU A 315 3.81 11.35 21.61
C LEU A 315 4.88 10.90 22.61
N GLN A 316 5.29 11.79 23.51
CA GLN A 316 6.27 11.49 24.56
C GLN A 316 5.68 11.62 25.95
N ILE A 317 5.87 10.59 26.79
CA ILE A 317 5.52 10.62 28.22
C ILE A 317 6.72 11.14 29.03
N ASN A 318 6.49 12.15 29.88
CA ASN A 318 7.45 12.86 30.72
C ASN A 318 8.74 13.16 29.94
N PRO A 319 8.67 14.03 28.92
CA PRO A 319 9.81 14.33 28.08
C PRO A 319 10.95 14.96 28.91
N ARG A 320 12.20 14.66 28.53
CA ARG A 320 13.37 15.35 29.13
C ARG A 320 13.63 16.72 28.52
N THR A 321 13.02 16.99 27.37
CA THR A 321 13.16 18.21 26.59
C THR A 321 11.76 18.64 26.20
N LEU A 322 11.34 19.83 26.64
CA LEU A 322 10.02 20.37 26.35
C LEU A 322 9.82 20.47 24.83
N ARG A 323 8.64 20.09 24.36
CA ARG A 323 8.22 20.28 22.96
C ARG A 323 7.19 21.41 22.90
N ASP A 324 6.69 21.68 21.69
CA ASP A 324 5.79 22.80 21.42
C ASP A 324 4.45 22.71 22.17
N GLN A 325 3.97 21.50 22.46
CA GLN A 325 2.63 21.25 23.00
C GLN A 325 2.69 20.23 24.14
N GLU A 326 1.92 20.49 25.19
CA GLU A 326 1.91 19.71 26.43
C GLU A 326 0.51 19.54 27.01
N ILE A 327 0.24 18.35 27.54
CA ILE A 327 -1.00 18.05 28.26
C ILE A 327 -0.75 17.03 29.37
N THR A 328 -1.42 17.22 30.50
CA THR A 328 -1.40 16.23 31.59
C THR A 328 -2.49 15.19 31.38
N GLY A 329 -2.19 13.94 31.70
CA GLY A 329 -3.15 12.85 31.67
C GLY A 329 -2.88 11.77 32.70
N LYS A 330 -3.84 10.86 32.84
CA LYS A 330 -3.76 9.71 33.75
C LYS A 330 -3.63 8.42 32.93
N ILE A 331 -2.65 7.58 33.25
CA ILE A 331 -2.49 6.28 32.60
C ILE A 331 -3.63 5.36 33.04
N VAL A 332 -4.42 4.88 32.07
CA VAL A 332 -5.53 3.96 32.32
C VAL A 332 -5.21 2.52 31.94
N ASN A 333 -4.27 2.32 31.01
CA ASN A 333 -3.84 0.98 30.59
C ASN A 333 -2.40 0.99 30.07
N CYS A 334 -1.72 -0.14 30.21
CA CYS A 334 -0.39 -0.38 29.64
C CYS A 334 -0.35 -1.80 29.08
N THR A 335 -0.07 -1.92 27.78
CA THR A 335 0.05 -3.22 27.09
C THR A 335 1.48 -3.41 26.60
N TYR A 336 2.06 -4.58 26.87
CA TYR A 336 3.38 -4.96 26.36
C TYR A 336 3.24 -5.66 25.00
N ILE A 337 3.92 -5.14 23.97
CA ILE A 337 3.88 -5.65 22.60
C ILE A 337 5.32 -5.86 22.11
N GLY A 338 5.92 -6.98 22.52
CA GLY A 338 7.23 -7.40 22.05
C GLY A 338 8.35 -6.41 22.44
N GLN A 339 8.76 -5.55 21.52
CA GLN A 339 9.81 -4.53 21.77
C GLN A 339 9.25 -3.17 22.22
N THR A 340 7.93 -3.03 22.21
CA THR A 340 7.24 -1.77 22.51
C THR A 340 6.23 -1.95 23.64
N ARG A 341 5.83 -0.83 24.23
CA ARG A 341 4.73 -0.72 25.19
C ARG A 341 3.77 0.34 24.70
N GLU A 342 2.49 0.02 24.76
CA GLU A 342 1.41 0.94 24.45
C GLU A 342 0.74 1.40 25.73
N TYR A 343 0.77 2.70 25.96
CA TYR A 343 0.10 3.36 27.07
C TYR A 343 -1.17 4.00 26.55
N GLN A 344 -2.28 3.75 27.25
CA GLN A 344 -3.51 4.52 27.06
C GLN A 344 -3.59 5.56 28.18
N VAL A 345 -3.70 6.82 27.80
CA VAL A 345 -3.67 7.96 28.73
C VAL A 345 -4.92 8.79 28.55
N GLN A 346 -5.72 8.90 29.62
CA GLN A 346 -6.90 9.76 29.64
C GLN A 346 -6.47 11.21 29.88
N THR A 347 -6.81 12.09 28.95
CA THR A 347 -6.54 13.54 29.00
C THR A 347 -7.85 14.34 28.93
N SER A 348 -7.76 15.67 28.99
CA SER A 348 -8.92 16.55 28.71
C SER A 348 -9.33 16.56 27.24
N MET A 349 -8.40 16.29 26.31
CA MET A 349 -8.69 16.14 24.87
C MET A 349 -9.40 14.83 24.55
N GLY A 350 -9.19 13.80 25.37
CA GLY A 350 -9.70 12.45 25.17
C GLY A 350 -8.68 11.38 25.55
N LEU A 351 -8.93 10.15 25.10
CA LEU A 351 -8.00 9.04 25.29
C LEU A 351 -6.89 9.10 24.22
N LEU A 352 -5.64 9.13 24.65
CA LEU A 352 -4.47 9.07 23.79
C LEU A 352 -3.77 7.71 23.93
N ILE A 353 -3.35 7.15 22.80
CA ILE A 353 -2.51 5.97 22.70
C ILE A 353 -1.08 6.45 22.42
N ILE A 354 -0.13 6.00 23.22
CA ILE A 354 1.28 6.35 23.11
C ILE A 354 2.10 5.08 23.02
N THR A 355 2.97 4.98 22.01
CA THR A 355 3.83 3.81 21.81
C THR A 355 5.27 4.16 22.14
N LYS A 356 5.87 3.43 23.08
CA LYS A 356 7.26 3.63 23.54
C LYS A 356 8.06 2.33 23.44
N LEU A 357 9.38 2.42 23.30
CA LEU A 357 10.25 1.25 23.41
C LEU A 357 10.20 0.68 24.83
N ALA A 358 10.15 -0.65 24.95
CA ALA A 358 10.03 -1.36 26.22
C ALA A 358 11.29 -1.28 27.10
N THR A 359 12.39 -0.74 26.59
CA THR A 359 13.67 -0.53 27.28
C THR A 359 13.70 0.76 28.12
N GLY A 360 12.65 1.57 28.05
CA GLY A 360 12.54 2.85 28.76
C GLY A 360 12.04 2.74 30.20
N THR A 361 11.75 3.91 30.80
CA THR A 361 11.11 4.02 32.11
C THR A 361 9.68 3.51 32.04
N ASP A 362 9.31 2.67 33.00
CA ASP A 362 7.97 2.16 33.15
C ASP A 362 7.10 3.12 33.96
N TYR A 363 5.88 3.33 33.48
CA TYR A 363 4.88 4.14 34.15
C TYR A 363 3.75 3.23 34.66
N ALA A 364 3.40 3.37 35.93
CA ALA A 364 2.34 2.59 36.55
C ALA A 364 0.96 3.04 36.05
N ILE A 365 0.02 2.10 36.01
CA ILE A 365 -1.41 2.44 35.87
C ILE A 365 -1.79 3.38 37.03
N ASP A 366 -2.70 4.30 36.75
CA ASP A 366 -3.14 5.37 37.63
C ASP A 366 -2.15 6.51 37.89
N SER A 367 -0.92 6.44 37.36
CA SER A 367 0.03 7.55 37.45
C SER A 367 -0.40 8.74 36.59
N ILE A 368 -0.16 9.94 37.12
CA ILE A 368 -0.31 11.20 36.37
C ILE A 368 0.99 11.44 35.63
N VAL A 369 0.87 11.69 34.33
CA VAL A 369 2.00 11.93 33.43
C VAL A 369 1.76 13.16 32.57
N GLU A 370 2.86 13.79 32.18
CA GLU A 370 2.88 14.83 31.17
C GLU A 370 3.13 14.20 29.81
N ILE A 371 2.37 14.63 28.82
CA ILE A 371 2.47 14.18 27.43
C ILE A 371 2.85 15.38 26.58
N SER A 372 3.84 15.21 25.71
CA SER A 372 4.27 16.27 24.79
C SER A 372 4.44 15.78 23.36
N TRP A 373 4.30 16.68 22.39
CA TRP A 373 4.50 16.43 20.97
C TRP A 373 4.88 17.71 20.23
N SER A 374 5.34 17.55 18.98
CA SER A 374 5.67 18.68 18.11
C SER A 374 4.48 19.01 17.24
N THR A 375 4.28 20.29 16.95
CA THR A 375 3.15 20.71 16.10
C THR A 375 3.24 20.16 14.68
N GLU A 376 4.46 19.96 14.17
CA GLU A 376 4.75 19.33 12.87
C GLU A 376 4.36 17.84 12.80
N ASP A 377 4.18 17.17 13.94
CA ASP A 377 3.73 15.77 13.99
C ASP A 377 2.20 15.63 13.85
N CYS A 378 1.48 16.75 13.79
CA CYS A 378 0.02 16.78 13.65
C CYS A 378 -0.39 16.89 12.18
N VAL A 379 -1.37 16.10 11.77
CA VAL A 379 -2.00 16.22 10.44
C VAL A 379 -3.47 16.55 10.62
N VAL A 380 -3.95 17.58 9.93
CA VAL A 380 -5.37 17.97 9.98
C VAL A 380 -6.10 17.38 8.79
N LEU A 381 -7.17 16.65 9.10
CA LEU A 381 -8.00 15.96 8.14
C LEU A 381 -9.41 16.57 8.20
N PHE A 382 -9.93 16.91 7.04
CA PHE A 382 -11.28 17.42 6.90
C PHE A 382 -12.27 16.26 6.81
N ASN A 383 -13.45 16.43 7.41
CA ASN A 383 -14.46 15.39 7.54
C ASN A 383 -15.46 15.39 6.37
#